data_AF-A0AAD4BDQ8-F1
#
_entry.id   AF-A0AAD4BDQ8-F1
#
_cell.length_a   1.000
_cell.length_b   1.000
_cell.length_c   1.000
_cell.angle_alpha   90.00
_cell.angle_beta   90.00
_cell.angle_gamma   90.00
#
_symmetry.space_group_name_H-M   'P 1'
#
loop_
_entity.id
_entity.type
_entity.pdbx_description
1 polymer ?
#
loop_
_entity_poly.entity_id
_entity_poly.type
_entity_poly.pdbx_seq_one_letter_code
_entity_poly.pdbx_strand_id
1 'polypeptide(L)'
;MTAIMDALQTLPLPPPSVIKQLSSQAASAWQNGSRSLVYAHANDPRRFAFWVLSFWRGVSELRTNQTGWRAAQRFLSQPAFHHDDSEAIAFTAHMSTLPWSDKIMVRGFGDWVLVQDLRQFASRDWLNNSHLNVMLGVMYDKIKAIDPAVELRYKVQNTFFCAQLRAAYAARATYAETRSVVRDAGTNLVDAPHTICFISHVRGNHWTAVAVDSVNLQIH
;
A
#
# COMPACT_ATOMS: atom_id res chain seq x y z
N MET A 1 19.44 -24.46 19.11
CA MET A 1 18.82 -23.39 18.29
C MET A 1 19.32 -22.00 18.72
N THR A 2 19.45 -21.75 20.03
CA THR A 2 19.96 -20.50 20.64
C THR A 2 21.30 -20.04 20.07
N ALA A 3 22.34 -20.89 20.06
CA ALA A 3 23.68 -20.50 19.56
C ALA A 3 23.69 -20.05 18.08
N ILE A 4 22.79 -20.57 17.24
CA ILE A 4 22.67 -20.14 15.83
C ILE A 4 22.02 -18.75 15.78
N MET A 5 21.00 -18.50 16.59
CA MET A 5 20.35 -17.19 16.67
C MET A 5 21.31 -16.13 17.23
N ASP A 6 22.11 -16.45 18.25
CA ASP A 6 23.11 -15.55 18.83
C ASP A 6 24.18 -15.17 17.78
N ALA A 7 24.59 -16.13 16.95
CA ALA A 7 25.47 -15.85 15.82
C ALA A 7 24.80 -14.95 14.77
N LEU A 8 23.55 -15.20 14.41
CA LEU A 8 22.84 -14.39 13.41
C LEU A 8 22.57 -12.95 13.86
N GLN A 9 22.47 -12.71 15.16
CA GLN A 9 22.30 -11.36 15.72
C GLN A 9 23.59 -10.52 15.65
N THR A 10 24.75 -11.17 15.68
CA THR A 10 26.07 -10.50 15.73
C THR A 10 26.73 -10.39 14.37
N LEU A 11 26.41 -11.28 13.43
CA LEU A 11 26.96 -11.26 12.08
C LEU A 11 26.40 -10.12 11.23
N PRO A 12 27.21 -9.52 10.35
CA PRO A 12 26.71 -8.52 9.42
C PRO A 12 25.68 -9.13 8.46
N LEU A 13 24.63 -8.37 8.16
CA LEU A 13 23.64 -8.82 7.18
C LEU A 13 24.27 -8.78 5.78
N PRO A 14 24.22 -9.87 4.99
CA PRO A 14 24.69 -9.83 3.61
C PRO A 14 23.94 -8.78 2.77
N PRO A 15 24.55 -8.22 1.73
CA PRO A 15 23.86 -7.29 0.83
C PRO A 15 22.59 -7.92 0.22
N PRO A 16 21.51 -7.15 0.00
CA PRO A 16 20.26 -7.68 -0.55
C PRO A 16 20.43 -8.38 -1.91
N SER A 17 21.36 -7.89 -2.74
CA SER A 17 21.71 -8.52 -4.02
C SER A 17 22.29 -9.92 -3.85
N VAL A 18 23.17 -10.10 -2.86
CA VAL A 18 23.77 -11.40 -2.51
C VAL A 18 22.69 -12.34 -1.96
N ILE A 19 21.82 -11.88 -1.07
CA ILE A 19 20.71 -12.68 -0.54
C ILE A 19 19.80 -13.16 -1.68
N LYS A 20 19.46 -12.26 -2.62
CA LYS A 20 18.63 -12.59 -3.79
C LYS A 20 19.29 -13.63 -4.68
N GLN A 21 20.58 -13.48 -4.97
CA GLN A 21 21.35 -14.43 -5.78
C GLN A 21 21.46 -15.80 -5.10
N LEU A 22 21.78 -15.85 -3.81
CA LEU A 22 21.85 -17.11 -3.06
C LEU A 22 20.48 -17.78 -2.99
N SER A 23 19.41 -17.00 -2.80
CA SER A 23 18.04 -17.51 -2.77
C SER A 23 17.61 -18.12 -4.10
N SER A 24 18.01 -17.54 -5.24
CA SER A 24 17.67 -18.09 -6.56
C SER A 24 18.44 -19.38 -6.89
N GLN A 25 19.61 -19.58 -6.28
CA GLN A 25 20.44 -20.78 -6.47
C GLN A 25 20.20 -21.87 -5.42
N ALA A 26 19.59 -21.54 -4.29
CA ALA A 26 19.44 -22.44 -3.15
C ALA A 26 18.72 -23.75 -3.49
N ALA A 27 17.65 -23.69 -4.29
CA ALA A 27 16.89 -24.86 -4.68
C ALA A 27 17.73 -25.85 -5.51
N SER A 28 18.45 -25.36 -6.53
CA SER A 28 19.35 -26.19 -7.34
C SER A 28 20.52 -26.72 -6.53
N ALA A 29 21.12 -25.89 -5.67
CA ALA A 29 22.22 -26.33 -4.80
C ALA A 29 21.79 -27.46 -3.87
N TRP A 30 20.59 -27.37 -3.30
CA TRP A 30 20.00 -28.42 -2.47
C TRP A 30 19.76 -29.72 -3.25
N GLN A 31 19.20 -29.63 -4.46
CA GLN A 31 19.02 -30.78 -5.35
C GLN A 31 20.34 -31.44 -5.73
N ASN A 32 21.42 -30.66 -5.86
CA ASN A 32 22.77 -31.13 -6.14
C ASN A 32 23.52 -31.64 -4.90
N GLY A 33 22.82 -31.90 -3.79
CA GLY A 33 23.38 -32.51 -2.59
C GLY A 33 23.99 -31.54 -1.58
N SER A 34 23.95 -30.22 -1.82
CA SER A 34 24.39 -29.24 -0.82
C SER A 34 23.46 -29.26 0.39
N ARG A 35 24.04 -29.20 1.60
CA ARG A 35 23.28 -29.24 2.87
C ARG A 35 23.32 -27.95 3.67
N SER A 36 24.26 -27.05 3.35
CA SER A 36 24.46 -25.80 4.07
C SER A 36 25.09 -24.75 3.17
N LEU A 37 25.02 -23.50 3.64
CA LEU A 37 25.65 -22.32 3.08
C LEU A 37 26.83 -21.96 3.95
N VAL A 38 27.96 -21.63 3.34
CA VAL A 38 29.12 -21.10 4.06
C VAL A 38 29.01 -19.58 4.10
N TYR A 39 28.97 -19.01 5.31
CA TYR A 39 29.09 -17.59 5.52
C TYR A 39 30.57 -17.20 5.50
N ALA A 40 31.07 -16.88 4.31
CA ALA A 40 32.49 -16.62 4.08
C ALA A 40 32.95 -15.21 4.51
N HIS A 41 32.03 -14.30 4.82
CA HIS A 41 32.35 -12.91 5.17
C HIS A 41 32.77 -12.71 6.64
N ALA A 42 32.70 -13.76 7.47
CA ALA A 42 33.20 -13.72 8.84
C ALA A 42 34.65 -14.20 8.88
N ASN A 43 35.44 -13.71 9.85
CA ASN A 43 36.81 -14.18 10.12
C ASN A 43 36.87 -15.69 10.44
N ASP A 44 35.73 -16.27 10.83
CA ASP A 44 35.53 -17.70 11.11
C ASP A 44 34.40 -18.21 10.19
N PRO A 45 34.72 -18.95 9.10
CA PRO A 45 33.72 -19.44 8.15
C PRO A 45 32.72 -20.39 8.82
N ARG A 46 31.46 -19.96 8.90
CA ARG A 46 30.39 -20.75 9.53
C ARG A 46 29.43 -21.34 8.51
N ARG A 47 28.94 -22.55 8.80
CA ARG A 47 27.93 -23.22 7.99
C ARG A 47 26.55 -22.98 8.57
N PHE A 48 25.63 -22.48 7.75
CA PHE A 48 24.23 -22.28 8.08
C PHE A 48 23.33 -23.15 7.21
N ALA A 49 22.20 -23.59 7.74
CA ALA A 49 21.18 -24.24 6.93
C ALA A 49 20.52 -23.24 5.95
N PHE A 50 19.94 -23.73 4.86
CA PHE A 50 19.35 -22.89 3.80
C PHE A 50 18.22 -21.97 4.28
N TRP A 51 17.51 -22.31 5.36
CA TRP A 51 16.46 -21.45 5.92
C TRP A 51 16.97 -20.06 6.33
N VAL A 52 18.27 -19.93 6.60
CA VAL A 52 18.89 -18.64 6.96
C VAL A 52 18.71 -17.58 5.88
N LEU A 53 18.56 -17.98 4.61
CA LEU A 53 18.30 -17.07 3.50
C LEU A 53 16.95 -16.38 3.65
N SER A 54 15.92 -17.12 4.05
CA SER A 54 14.59 -16.57 4.35
C SER A 54 14.65 -15.61 5.54
N PHE A 55 15.42 -15.95 6.58
CA PHE A 55 15.65 -15.07 7.72
C PHE A 55 16.35 -13.76 7.29
N TRP A 56 17.49 -13.84 6.60
CA TRP A 56 18.21 -12.65 6.14
C TRP A 56 17.38 -11.79 5.19
N ARG A 57 16.60 -12.42 4.31
CA ARG A 57 15.66 -11.70 3.46
C ARG A 57 14.64 -10.92 4.30
N GLY A 58 13.99 -11.56 5.27
CA GLY A 58 13.04 -10.90 6.16
C GLY A 58 13.66 -9.75 6.95
N VAL A 59 14.87 -9.95 7.51
CA VAL A 59 15.60 -8.89 8.22
C VAL A 59 15.98 -7.73 7.29
N SER A 60 16.37 -8.04 6.05
CA SER A 60 16.68 -7.02 5.03
C SER A 60 15.45 -6.17 4.71
N GLU A 61 14.31 -6.81 4.46
CA GLU A 61 13.04 -6.14 4.19
C GLU A 61 12.61 -5.27 5.40
N LEU A 62 12.73 -5.79 6.63
CA LEU A 62 12.47 -5.03 7.86
C LEU A 62 13.37 -3.81 8.01
N ARG A 63 14.68 -3.91 7.72
CA ARG A 63 15.61 -2.77 7.78
C ARG A 63 15.24 -1.68 6.77
N THR A 64 14.89 -2.06 5.54
CA THR A 64 14.42 -1.13 4.53
C THR A 64 13.15 -0.43 4.98
N ASN A 65 12.20 -1.17 5.55
CA ASN A 65 10.96 -0.60 6.08
C ASN A 65 11.25 0.37 7.22
N GLN A 66 11.97 -0.08 8.25
CA GLN A 66 12.38 0.75 9.40
C GLN A 66 13.04 2.05 8.97
N THR A 67 13.90 2.01 7.94
CA THR A 67 14.59 3.19 7.43
C THR A 67 13.60 4.21 6.87
N GLY A 68 12.61 3.78 6.09
CA GLY A 68 11.55 4.67 5.61
C GLY A 68 10.64 5.17 6.74
N TRP A 69 10.33 4.33 7.73
CA TRP A 69 9.58 4.74 8.94
C TRP A 69 10.29 5.85 9.70
N ARG A 70 11.60 5.70 9.95
CA ARG A 70 12.42 6.75 10.59
C ARG A 70 12.53 8.00 9.73
N ALA A 71 12.50 7.88 8.40
CA ALA A 71 12.47 9.05 7.51
C ALA A 71 11.16 9.82 7.67
N ALA A 72 10.03 9.13 7.70
CA ALA A 72 8.71 9.73 7.94
C ALA A 72 8.60 10.38 9.33
N GLN A 73 9.08 9.72 10.39
CA GLN A 73 9.12 10.31 11.73
C GLN A 73 9.97 11.60 11.77
N ARG A 74 11.13 11.60 11.10
CA ARG A 74 11.97 12.80 10.96
C ARG A 74 11.28 13.89 10.15
N PHE A 75 10.49 13.54 9.15
CA PHE A 75 9.70 14.49 8.36
C PHE A 75 8.66 15.22 9.25
N LEU A 76 7.89 14.46 10.04
CA LEU A 76 6.91 15.01 10.98
C LEU A 76 7.55 15.80 12.14
N SER A 77 8.81 15.51 12.46
CA SER A 77 9.56 16.23 13.51
C SER A 77 10.20 17.54 13.01
N GLN A 78 9.85 18.04 11.83
CA GLN A 78 10.38 19.31 11.32
C GLN A 78 9.65 20.52 11.96
N PRO A 79 10.33 21.68 12.15
CA PRO A 79 9.73 22.91 12.70
C PRO A 79 8.39 23.33 12.09
N ALA A 80 8.18 23.06 10.80
CA ALA A 80 6.94 23.34 10.09
C ALA A 80 5.70 22.63 10.68
N PHE A 81 5.89 21.56 11.45
CA PHE A 81 4.83 20.75 12.07
C PHE A 81 4.82 20.83 13.60
N HIS A 82 5.69 21.66 14.21
CA HIS A 82 5.86 21.73 15.68
C HIS A 82 4.93 22.73 16.38
N HIS A 83 4.20 23.57 15.63
CA HIS A 83 3.30 24.58 16.22
C HIS A 83 1.86 24.04 16.19
N ASP A 84 1.41 23.46 17.30
CA ASP A 84 0.01 23.05 17.57
C ASP A 84 -0.63 22.07 16.56
N ASP A 85 0.16 21.38 15.72
CA ASP A 85 -0.37 20.34 14.84
C ASP A 85 -0.63 19.04 15.63
N SER A 86 -1.73 19.05 16.37
CA SER A 86 -2.20 17.89 17.14
C SER A 86 -2.38 16.64 16.27
N GLU A 87 -2.62 16.81 14.95
CA GLU A 87 -2.74 15.71 14.01
C GLU A 87 -1.37 15.11 13.69
N ALA A 88 -0.34 15.93 13.44
CA ALA A 88 1.03 15.45 13.23
C ALA A 88 1.59 14.73 14.46
N ILE A 89 1.29 15.23 15.67
CA ILE A 89 1.67 14.58 16.94
C ILE A 89 0.95 13.24 17.09
N ALA A 90 -0.37 13.20 16.90
CA ALA A 90 -1.16 11.98 16.98
C ALA A 90 -0.71 10.94 15.94
N PHE A 91 -0.46 11.37 14.70
CA PHE A 91 0.03 10.51 13.64
C PHE A 91 1.40 9.92 13.98
N THR A 92 2.33 10.73 14.52
CA THR A 92 3.64 10.26 14.99
C THR A 92 3.51 9.23 16.12
N ALA A 93 2.60 9.46 17.07
CA ALA A 93 2.34 8.53 18.16
C ALA A 93 1.79 7.19 17.64
N HIS A 94 0.81 7.23 16.75
CA HIS A 94 0.27 6.02 16.09
C HIS A 94 1.32 5.30 15.25
N MET A 95 2.15 6.04 14.51
CA MET A 95 3.23 5.45 13.72
C MET A 95 4.23 4.67 14.60
N SER A 96 4.40 5.05 15.86
CA SER A 96 5.34 4.42 16.78
C SER A 96 4.81 3.13 17.39
N THR A 97 3.50 2.86 17.31
CA THR A 97 2.87 1.64 17.83
C THR A 97 2.60 0.59 16.74
N LEU A 98 2.65 0.99 15.48
CA LEU A 98 2.38 0.10 14.34
C LEU A 98 3.59 -0.78 13.99
N PRO A 99 3.36 -2.06 13.62
CA PRO A 99 4.41 -2.94 13.12
C PRO A 99 4.92 -2.47 11.75
N TRP A 100 6.24 -2.49 11.51
CA TRP A 100 6.80 -1.91 10.28
C TRP A 100 6.47 -2.65 8.97
N SER A 101 6.01 -3.89 9.03
CA SER A 101 5.87 -4.77 7.86
C SER A 101 4.60 -5.63 7.85
N ASP A 102 3.53 -5.15 8.49
CA ASP A 102 2.25 -5.87 8.49
C ASP A 102 1.31 -5.39 7.39
N LYS A 103 0.18 -6.07 7.23
CA LYS A 103 -0.93 -5.69 6.36
C LYS A 103 -2.11 -5.27 7.21
N ILE A 104 -2.65 -4.10 6.94
CA ILE A 104 -3.89 -3.63 7.54
C ILE A 104 -4.99 -3.62 6.50
N MET A 105 -6.16 -4.13 6.88
CA MET A 105 -7.36 -4.00 6.07
C MET A 105 -8.01 -2.65 6.38
N VAL A 106 -8.13 -1.80 5.36
CA VAL A 106 -8.81 -0.52 5.50
C VAL A 106 -10.30 -0.74 5.27
N ARG A 107 -11.12 -0.40 6.28
CA ARG A 107 -12.58 -0.47 6.18
C ARG A 107 -13.08 0.46 5.06
N GLY A 108 -14.13 0.05 4.36
CA GLY A 108 -14.79 0.84 3.31
C GLY A 108 -14.45 0.43 1.88
N PHE A 109 -13.19 0.10 1.57
CA PHE A 109 -12.78 -0.25 0.19
C PHE A 109 -12.25 -1.67 -0.01
N GLY A 110 -12.14 -2.46 1.07
CA GLY A 110 -11.73 -3.87 0.98
C GLY A 110 -10.31 -4.06 0.45
N ASP A 111 -9.49 -3.01 0.45
CA ASP A 111 -8.11 -3.06 0.00
C ASP A 111 -7.18 -3.27 1.21
N TRP A 112 -6.19 -4.12 1.02
CA TRP A 112 -5.15 -4.35 2.01
C TRP A 112 -4.04 -3.36 1.77
N VAL A 113 -3.76 -2.52 2.76
CA VAL A 113 -2.65 -1.58 2.70
C VAL A 113 -1.51 -2.13 3.54
N LEU A 114 -0.31 -2.17 2.95
CA LEU A 114 0.87 -2.50 3.72
C LEU A 114 1.11 -1.35 4.70
N VAL A 115 1.33 -1.68 5.96
CA VAL A 115 1.56 -0.67 7.00
C VAL A 115 2.73 0.24 6.61
N GLN A 116 3.77 -0.34 6.01
CA GLN A 116 4.91 0.40 5.47
C GLN A 116 4.56 1.49 4.45
N ASP A 117 3.43 1.38 3.76
CA ASP A 117 3.02 2.36 2.75
C ASP A 117 2.48 3.62 3.43
N LEU A 118 1.89 3.50 4.63
CA LEU A 118 1.37 4.65 5.40
C LEU A 118 2.41 5.74 5.66
N ARG A 119 3.70 5.39 5.69
CA ARG A 119 4.80 6.36 5.82
C ARG A 119 4.76 7.42 4.71
N GLN A 120 4.14 7.12 3.57
CA GLN A 120 4.05 8.02 2.43
C GLN A 120 3.20 9.26 2.74
N PHE A 121 2.21 9.14 3.64
CA PHE A 121 1.45 10.31 4.14
C PHE A 121 2.33 11.31 4.90
N ALA A 122 3.46 10.86 5.43
CA ALA A 122 4.47 11.67 6.11
C ALA A 122 5.75 11.80 5.28
N SER A 123 5.60 12.05 3.98
CA SER A 123 6.71 12.21 3.05
C SER A 123 6.38 13.26 1.97
N ARG A 124 7.35 13.54 1.09
CA ARG A 124 7.13 14.33 -0.14
C ARG A 124 6.86 13.45 -1.36
N ASP A 125 6.76 12.14 -1.17
CA ASP A 125 6.57 11.21 -2.27
C ASP A 125 5.12 11.23 -2.75
N TRP A 126 4.92 10.95 -4.03
CA TRP A 126 3.59 10.91 -4.63
C TRP A 126 2.74 9.77 -4.08
N LEU A 127 1.54 10.09 -3.58
CA LEU A 127 0.57 9.09 -3.15
C LEU A 127 0.16 8.19 -4.33
N ASN A 128 0.00 6.90 -4.03
CA ASN A 128 -0.42 5.88 -4.98
C ASN A 128 -1.94 5.60 -4.85
N ASN A 129 -2.44 4.68 -5.68
CA ASN A 129 -3.85 4.26 -5.67
C ASN A 129 -4.35 3.85 -4.29
N SER A 130 -3.56 3.04 -3.57
CA SER A 130 -3.94 2.51 -2.26
C SER A 130 -4.10 3.65 -1.25
N HIS A 131 -3.16 4.61 -1.20
CA HIS A 131 -3.26 5.78 -0.32
C HIS A 131 -4.52 6.61 -0.59
N LEU A 132 -4.81 6.87 -1.86
CA LEU A 132 -5.98 7.66 -2.24
C LEU A 132 -7.29 6.92 -1.93
N ASN A 133 -7.33 5.60 -2.13
CA ASN A 133 -8.47 4.78 -1.72
C ASN A 133 -8.66 4.88 -0.19
N VAL A 134 -7.60 4.76 0.63
CA VAL A 134 -7.72 4.96 2.09
C VAL A 134 -8.30 6.33 2.42
N MET A 135 -7.75 7.40 1.84
CA MET A 135 -8.22 8.76 2.09
C MET A 135 -9.70 8.92 1.74
N LEU A 136 -10.10 8.47 0.55
CA LEU A 136 -11.49 8.53 0.10
C LEU A 136 -12.43 7.81 1.08
N GLY A 137 -11.97 6.73 1.70
CA GLY A 137 -12.83 5.82 2.45
C GLY A 137 -13.07 6.38 3.83
N VAL A 138 -11.98 6.83 4.46
CA VAL A 138 -12.03 7.56 5.73
C VAL A 138 -12.85 8.84 5.59
N MET A 139 -12.66 9.61 4.51
CA MET A 139 -13.44 10.83 4.29
C MET A 139 -14.92 10.52 4.08
N TYR A 140 -15.25 9.54 3.24
CA TYR A 140 -16.64 9.16 2.97
C TYR A 140 -17.33 8.63 4.22
N ASP A 141 -16.67 7.76 5.00
CA ASP A 141 -17.20 7.23 6.25
C ASP A 141 -17.45 8.35 7.29
N LYS A 142 -16.52 9.32 7.39
CA LYS A 142 -16.69 10.49 8.27
C LYS A 142 -17.87 11.36 7.84
N ILE A 143 -18.01 11.63 6.55
CA ILE A 143 -19.12 12.42 6.01
C ILE A 143 -20.44 11.69 6.27
N LYS A 144 -20.50 10.39 5.97
CA LYS A 144 -21.68 9.55 6.23
C LYS A 144 -22.08 9.53 7.70
N ALA A 145 -21.12 9.53 8.62
CA ALA A 145 -21.39 9.57 10.05
C ALA A 145 -22.06 10.89 10.49
N ILE A 146 -21.82 11.99 9.76
CA ILE A 146 -22.43 13.31 10.02
C ILE A 146 -23.76 13.43 9.28
N ASP A 147 -23.81 13.03 8.01
CA ASP A 147 -25.00 13.06 7.15
C ASP A 147 -25.20 11.71 6.45
N PRO A 148 -26.06 10.83 7.00
CA PRO A 148 -26.37 9.55 6.38
C PRO A 148 -27.06 9.68 5.01
N ALA A 149 -27.69 10.83 4.69
CA ALA A 149 -28.34 11.03 3.40
C ALA A 149 -27.33 11.14 2.24
N VAL A 150 -26.05 11.32 2.54
CA VAL A 150 -24.97 11.31 1.54
C VAL A 150 -24.92 10.00 0.78
N GLU A 151 -25.25 8.86 1.37
CA GLU A 151 -25.28 7.58 0.63
C GLU A 151 -26.36 7.51 -0.45
N LEU A 152 -27.47 8.20 -0.24
CA LEU A 152 -28.56 8.28 -1.22
C LEU A 152 -28.22 9.24 -2.36
N ARG A 153 -27.27 10.16 -2.15
CA ARG A 153 -26.92 11.20 -3.12
C ARG A 153 -25.62 10.91 -3.87
N TYR A 154 -24.64 10.32 -3.19
CA TYR A 154 -23.27 10.16 -3.70
C TYR A 154 -22.80 8.71 -3.60
N LYS A 155 -22.30 8.17 -4.72
CA LYS A 155 -21.44 6.98 -4.73
C LYS A 155 -19.99 7.39 -4.91
N VAL A 156 -19.15 7.10 -3.92
CA VAL A 156 -17.69 7.19 -4.10
C VAL A 156 -17.15 5.88 -4.66
N GLN A 157 -16.43 5.96 -5.77
CA GLN A 157 -15.72 4.83 -6.38
C GLN A 157 -14.21 4.95 -6.14
N ASN A 158 -13.51 3.82 -6.17
CA ASN A 158 -12.07 3.77 -6.00
C ASN A 158 -11.31 4.34 -7.23
N THR A 159 -9.99 4.51 -7.07
CA THR A 159 -9.07 5.01 -8.10
C THR A 159 -9.02 4.16 -9.38
N PHE A 160 -9.45 2.90 -9.34
CA PHE A 160 -9.46 2.00 -10.50
C PHE A 160 -10.68 2.19 -11.40
N PHE A 161 -11.73 2.86 -10.91
CA PHE A 161 -12.98 3.04 -11.63
C PHE A 161 -12.80 3.76 -12.97
N CYS A 162 -11.94 4.78 -13.04
CA CYS A 162 -11.65 5.49 -14.30
C CYS A 162 -11.06 4.56 -15.38
N ALA A 163 -10.15 3.67 -15.00
CA ALA A 163 -9.58 2.70 -15.93
C ALA A 163 -10.64 1.70 -16.42
N GLN A 164 -11.53 1.25 -15.52
CA GLN A 164 -12.66 0.39 -15.88
C GLN A 164 -13.63 1.10 -16.82
N LEU A 165 -13.93 2.38 -16.57
CA LEU A 165 -14.79 3.21 -17.42
C LEU A 165 -14.21 3.35 -18.83
N ARG A 166 -12.91 3.62 -18.95
CA ARG A 166 -12.22 3.68 -20.25
C ARG A 166 -12.25 2.34 -20.99
N ALA A 167 -12.03 1.24 -20.28
CA ALA A 167 -12.11 -0.10 -20.86
C ALA A 167 -13.53 -0.41 -21.36
N ALA A 168 -14.55 -0.10 -20.56
CA ALA A 168 -15.95 -0.25 -20.93
C ALA A 168 -16.32 0.59 -22.17
N TYR A 169 -15.86 1.83 -22.25
CA TYR A 169 -16.07 2.69 -23.42
C TYR A 169 -15.38 2.17 -24.69
N ALA A 170 -14.16 1.63 -24.56
CA ALA A 170 -13.48 0.98 -25.67
C ALA A 170 -14.28 -0.23 -26.18
N ALA A 171 -14.88 -1.00 -25.26
CA ALA A 171 -15.74 -2.15 -25.54
C ALA A 171 -17.23 -1.80 -25.73
N ARG A 172 -17.58 -0.54 -26.02
CA ARG A 172 -18.99 -0.07 -26.07
C ARG A 172 -19.90 -0.86 -27.01
N ALA A 173 -19.34 -1.50 -28.04
CA ALA A 173 -20.09 -2.32 -29.00
C ALA A 173 -20.71 -3.58 -28.33
N THR A 174 -20.08 -4.14 -27.30
CA THR A 174 -20.53 -5.34 -26.58
C THR A 174 -20.89 -5.05 -25.12
N TYR A 175 -20.97 -3.77 -24.75
CA TYR A 175 -21.20 -3.33 -23.37
C TYR A 175 -22.52 -3.86 -22.77
N ALA A 176 -23.56 -4.02 -23.60
CA ALA A 176 -24.85 -4.56 -23.19
C ALA A 176 -24.80 -6.05 -22.80
N GLU A 177 -23.75 -6.78 -23.20
CA GLU A 177 -23.66 -8.23 -23.03
C GLU A 177 -22.87 -8.61 -21.76
N THR A 178 -21.99 -7.72 -21.28
CA THR A 178 -21.12 -8.00 -20.13
C THR A 178 -21.58 -7.22 -18.90
N ARG A 179 -21.76 -7.91 -17.77
CA ARG A 179 -21.93 -7.25 -16.49
C ARG A 179 -20.59 -6.68 -16.04
N SER A 180 -20.53 -5.40 -15.72
CA SER A 180 -19.31 -4.73 -15.27
C SER A 180 -19.63 -3.77 -14.13
N VAL A 181 -18.62 -3.46 -13.31
CA VAL A 181 -18.74 -2.45 -12.24
C VAL A 181 -19.25 -1.11 -12.77
N VAL A 182 -18.82 -0.74 -13.98
CA VAL A 182 -19.25 0.49 -14.68
C VAL A 182 -20.73 0.43 -15.04
N ARG A 183 -21.20 -0.72 -15.54
CA ARG A 183 -22.63 -0.91 -15.87
C ARG A 183 -23.51 -0.91 -14.64
N ASP A 184 -23.08 -1.59 -13.59
CA ASP A 184 -23.81 -1.59 -12.32
C ASP A 184 -23.86 -0.16 -11.75
N ALA A 185 -22.75 0.59 -11.81
CA ALA A 185 -22.71 1.99 -11.40
C ALA A 185 -23.65 2.88 -12.24
N GLY A 186 -23.64 2.71 -13.57
CA GLY A 186 -24.52 3.46 -14.47
C GLY A 186 -26.00 3.10 -14.31
N THR A 187 -26.32 1.85 -13.98
CA THR A 187 -27.69 1.42 -13.69
C THR A 187 -28.17 2.04 -12.37
N ASN A 188 -27.33 2.02 -11.34
CA ASN A 188 -27.67 2.61 -10.04
C ASN A 188 -27.88 4.13 -10.11
N LEU A 189 -27.22 4.83 -11.05
CA LEU A 189 -27.44 6.27 -11.25
C LEU A 189 -28.88 6.64 -11.61
N VAL A 190 -29.65 5.70 -12.19
CA VAL A 190 -31.05 5.95 -12.59
C VAL A 190 -31.95 6.13 -11.36
N ASP A 191 -31.74 5.32 -10.33
CA ASP A 191 -32.59 5.29 -9.14
C ASP A 191 -31.97 6.08 -7.97
N ALA A 192 -30.78 5.67 -7.55
CA ALA A 192 -29.93 6.32 -6.57
C ALA A 192 -28.60 5.53 -6.44
N PRO A 193 -27.46 6.19 -6.18
CA PRO A 193 -27.31 7.63 -5.96
C PRO A 193 -27.20 8.44 -7.25
N HIS A 194 -27.50 9.74 -7.19
CA HIS A 194 -27.53 10.62 -8.36
C HIS A 194 -26.17 11.15 -8.81
N THR A 195 -25.16 11.09 -7.95
CA THR A 195 -23.79 11.52 -8.27
C THR A 195 -22.79 10.39 -8.04
N ILE A 196 -21.92 10.14 -9.02
CA ILE A 196 -20.73 9.28 -8.82
C ILE A 196 -19.50 10.16 -8.70
N CYS A 197 -18.73 9.97 -7.63
CA CYS A 197 -17.45 10.63 -7.41
C CYS A 197 -16.30 9.62 -7.48
N PHE A 198 -15.21 9.97 -8.14
CA PHE A 198 -14.01 9.13 -8.19
C PHE A 198 -12.76 9.97 -8.44
N ILE A 199 -11.59 9.35 -8.27
CA ILE A 199 -10.30 9.97 -8.57
C ILE A 199 -9.74 9.35 -9.86
N SER A 200 -9.23 10.19 -10.75
CA SER A 200 -8.64 9.82 -12.03
C SER A 200 -7.15 10.15 -12.06
N HIS A 201 -6.33 9.23 -12.59
CA HIS A 201 -4.91 9.47 -12.84
C HIS A 201 -4.70 10.03 -14.25
N VAL A 202 -4.52 11.34 -14.35
CA VAL A 202 -4.34 12.02 -15.63
C VAL A 202 -2.88 11.96 -16.05
N ARG A 203 -2.64 11.41 -17.25
CA ARG A 203 -1.31 11.30 -17.90
C ARG A 203 -0.21 10.64 -17.05
N GLY A 204 -0.59 9.87 -16.03
CA GLY A 204 0.38 9.18 -15.17
C GLY A 204 1.16 10.09 -14.22
N ASN A 205 0.77 11.36 -14.04
CA ASN A 205 1.49 12.29 -13.16
C ASN A 205 0.62 13.12 -12.22
N HIS A 206 -0.72 13.09 -12.36
CA HIS A 206 -1.58 14.00 -11.62
C HIS A 206 -2.92 13.34 -11.29
N TRP A 207 -3.39 13.56 -10.07
CA TRP A 207 -4.66 13.04 -9.58
C TRP A 207 -5.73 14.12 -9.67
N THR A 208 -6.86 13.81 -10.32
CA THR A 208 -8.01 14.71 -10.42
C THR A 208 -9.23 14.07 -9.80
N ALA A 209 -9.98 14.83 -9.00
CA ALA A 209 -11.33 14.43 -8.62
C ALA A 209 -12.28 14.62 -9.80
N VAL A 210 -13.24 13.72 -9.94
CA VAL A 210 -14.30 13.78 -10.95
C VAL A 210 -15.62 13.49 -10.26
N ALA A 211 -16.63 14.31 -10.51
CA ALA A 211 -18.00 14.07 -10.10
C ALA A 211 -18.93 14.08 -11.32
N VAL A 212 -19.69 13.01 -11.50
CA VAL A 212 -20.70 12.88 -12.56
C VAL A 212 -22.07 13.01 -11.93
N ASP A 213 -22.76 14.12 -12.21
CA ASP A 213 -24.10 14.43 -11.73
C ASP A 213 -25.14 14.08 -12.80
N SER A 214 -25.91 13.02 -12.54
CA SER A 214 -26.94 12.53 -13.45
C SER A 214 -28.22 13.38 -13.45
N VAL A 215 -28.48 14.15 -12.39
CA VAL A 215 -29.68 15.00 -12.27
C VAL A 215 -29.49 16.27 -13.08
N ASN A 216 -28.33 16.92 -12.93
CA ASN A 216 -28.01 18.16 -13.63
C ASN A 216 -27.34 17.93 -15.00
N LEU A 217 -26.98 16.68 -15.32
CA LEU A 217 -26.24 16.30 -16.53
C LEU A 217 -24.89 17.03 -16.64
N GLN A 218 -24.17 17.13 -15.53
CA GLN A 218 -22.90 17.84 -15.42
C GLN A 218 -21.75 16.92 -14.99
N ILE A 219 -20.55 17.26 -15.45
CA ILE A 219 -19.30 16.65 -14.99
C ILE A 219 -18.45 17.77 -14.40
N HIS A 220 -18.06 17.60 -13.14
CA HIS A 220 -17.18 18.49 -12.40
C HIS A 220 -15.80 17.84 -12.22
#